data_AF-A0A673UMK0-F1
#
_entry.id   AF-A0A673UMK0-F1
#
_cell.length_a   1.000
_cell.length_b   1.000
_cell.length_c   1.000
_cell.angle_alpha   90.00
_cell.angle_beta   90.00
_cell.angle_gamma   90.00
#
_symmetry.space_group_name_H-M   'P 1'
#
loop_
_entity.id
_entity.type
_entity.pdbx_description
1 polymer ?
#
loop_
_entity_poly.entity_id
_entity_poly.type
_entity_poly.pdbx_seq_one_letter_code
_entity_poly.pdbx_strand_id
1 'polypeptide(L)' 'SDSLVVCEVDPELKEKLRKFRFRKETDNAAIIMKVDKDRQMVVLEEEFQVFEIRTTEDLTEAWLQEKLSFFR' A
#
# COMPACT_ATOMS: atom_id res chain seq x y z
N SER A 1 25.23 -1.95 18.30
CA SER A 1 24.93 -1.14 17.12
C SER A 1 23.91 -1.89 16.29
N ASP A 2 22.65 -1.47 16.31
CA ASP A 2 21.63 -2.03 15.42
C ASP A 2 21.92 -1.57 13.99
N SER A 3 22.23 -2.49 13.10
CA SER A 3 22.36 -2.20 11.67
C SER A 3 20.97 -2.06 11.07
N LEU A 4 20.54 -0.82 10.80
CA LEU A 4 19.32 -0.57 10.03
C LEU A 4 19.50 -1.14 8.61
N VAL A 5 18.71 -2.15 8.25
CA VAL A 5 18.67 -2.67 6.88
C VAL A 5 17.57 -1.94 6.12
N VAL A 6 17.95 -1.21 5.07
CA VAL A 6 17.03 -0.48 4.21
C VAL A 6 16.63 -1.41 3.06
N CYS A 7 15.33 -1.67 2.90
CA CYS A 7 14.80 -2.47 1.80
C CYS A 7 14.77 -1.64 0.50
N GLU A 8 15.05 -2.29 -0.63
CA GLU A 8 14.83 -1.68 -1.93
C GLU A 8 13.33 -1.69 -2.30
N VAL A 9 12.91 -0.86 -3.24
CA VAL A 9 11.52 -0.85 -3.72
C VAL A 9 11.45 -1.61 -5.05
N ASP A 10 10.54 -2.58 -5.13
CA ASP A 10 10.33 -3.41 -6.31
C ASP A 10 10.06 -2.51 -7.55
N PRO A 11 10.71 -2.77 -8.71
CA PRO A 11 10.50 -1.98 -9.93
C PRO A 11 9.03 -1.90 -10.38
N GLU A 12 8.27 -2.98 -10.23
CA GLU A 12 6.84 -3.01 -10.60
C GLU A 12 6.03 -2.12 -9.66
N LEU A 13 6.36 -2.13 -8.36
CA LEU A 13 5.76 -1.22 -7.39
C LEU A 13 6.08 0.25 -7.73
N LYS A 14 7.32 0.56 -8.13
CA LYS A 14 7.67 1.94 -8.57
C LYS A 14 6.82 2.39 -9.76
N GLU A 15 6.58 1.52 -10.72
CA GLU A 15 5.75 1.84 -11.88
C GLU A 15 4.29 2.07 -11.47
N LYS A 16 3.75 1.22 -10.61
CA LYS A 16 2.39 1.39 -10.06
C LYS A 16 2.24 2.67 -9.26
N LEU A 17 3.18 2.98 -8.36
CA LEU A 17 3.18 4.24 -7.61
C LEU A 17 3.22 5.46 -8.53
N ARG A 18 3.99 5.39 -9.63
CA ARG A 18 4.01 6.44 -10.65
C ARG A 18 2.64 6.59 -11.31
N LYS A 19 2.02 5.50 -11.77
CA LYS A 19 0.67 5.52 -12.37
C LYS A 19 -0.35 6.07 -11.38
N PHE A 20 -0.33 5.59 -10.14
CA PHE A 20 -1.24 5.99 -9.08
C PHE A 20 -1.12 7.48 -8.73
N ARG A 21 0.11 8.03 -8.69
CA ARG A 21 0.36 9.47 -8.47
C ARG A 21 -0.23 10.35 -9.58
N PHE A 22 -0.22 9.87 -10.82
CA PHE A 22 -0.66 10.62 -12.00
C PHE A 22 -2.01 10.14 -12.53
N ARG A 23 -2.76 9.38 -11.73
CA ARG A 23 -4.10 8.90 -12.07
C ARG A 23 -5.04 10.08 -12.30
N LYS A 24 -6.04 9.90 -13.17
CA LYS A 24 -7.02 10.94 -13.53
C LYS A 24 -8.40 10.71 -12.92
N GLU A 25 -8.58 9.53 -12.35
CA GLU A 25 -9.79 9.09 -11.67
C GLU A 25 -10.01 9.91 -10.40
N THR A 26 -11.27 10.26 -10.13
CA THR A 26 -11.67 11.08 -8.99
C THR A 26 -12.16 10.25 -7.81
N ASP A 27 -12.11 8.93 -7.91
CA ASP A 27 -12.43 8.02 -6.83
C ASP A 27 -11.29 7.94 -5.82
N ASN A 28 -11.66 7.64 -4.57
CA ASN A 28 -10.69 7.31 -3.55
C ASN A 28 -10.09 5.95 -3.89
N ALA A 29 -8.78 5.84 -3.73
CA ALA A 29 -8.04 4.62 -3.99
C ALA A 29 -6.90 4.52 -2.99
N ALA A 30 -6.45 3.29 -2.72
CA ALA A 30 -5.38 3.01 -1.78
C ALA A 30 -4.43 1.95 -2.35
N ILE A 31 -3.15 2.07 -2.03
CA ILE A 31 -2.13 1.06 -2.30
C ILE A 31 -1.62 0.54 -0.96
N ILE A 32 -1.70 -0.77 -0.76
CA ILE A 32 -1.09 -1.47 0.37
C ILE A 32 0.23 -2.04 -0.10
N MET A 33 1.29 -1.79 0.68
CA MET A 33 2.64 -2.29 0.44
C MET A 33 3.07 -3.16 1.62
N LYS A 34 3.86 -4.20 1.36
CA LYS A 34 4.50 -5.00 2.40
C LYS A 34 6.01 -5.12 2.18
N VAL A 35 6.72 -5.47 3.24
CA VAL A 35 8.14 -5.85 3.16
C VAL A 35 8.22 -7.36 2.93
N ASP A 36 8.76 -7.75 1.79
CA ASP A 36 9.24 -9.10 1.55
C ASP A 36 10.62 -9.24 2.22
N LYS A 37 10.68 -10.02 3.31
CA LYS A 37 11.88 -10.20 4.11
C LYS A 37 12.94 -11.05 3.42
N ASP A 38 12.51 -12.01 2.59
CA ASP A 38 13.42 -12.93 1.89
C ASP A 38 14.14 -12.19 0.76
N ARG A 39 13.42 -11.30 0.08
CA ARG A 39 13.96 -10.46 -0.99
C ARG A 39 14.52 -9.11 -0.52
N GLN A 40 14.32 -8.76 0.75
CA GLN A 40 14.63 -7.44 1.32
C GLN A 40 14.07 -6.28 0.48
N MET A 41 12.83 -6.43 0.02
CA MET A 41 12.18 -5.49 -0.88
C MET A 41 10.79 -5.09 -0.39
N VAL A 42 10.43 -3.83 -0.63
CA VAL A 42 9.05 -3.36 -0.54
C VAL A 42 8.33 -3.75 -1.83
N VAL A 43 7.27 -4.53 -1.69
CA VAL A 43 6.46 -5.05 -2.79
C VAL A 43 5.02 -4.56 -2.67
N LEU A 44 4.31 -4.52 -3.79
CA LEU A 44 2.87 -4.30 -3.78
C LEU A 44 2.19 -5.49 -3.10
N GLU A 45 1.30 -5.22 -2.16
CA GLU A 45 0.36 -6.22 -1.68
C GLU A 45 -0.91 -6.17 -2.51
N GLU A 46 -1.58 -5.01 -2.48
CA GLU A 46 -2.86 -4.86 -3.16
C GLU A 46 -3.14 -3.39 -3.50
N GLU A 47 -3.96 -3.18 -4.53
CA GLU A 47 -4.43 -1.88 -4.98
C GLU A 47 -5.95 -1.89 -4.97
N PHE A 48 -6.55 -0.96 -4.21
CA PHE A 48 -7.99 -0.88 -4.01
C PHE A 48 -8.54 0.40 -4.62
N GLN A 49 -9.67 0.27 -5.32
CA GLN A 49 -10.62 1.37 -5.47
C GLN A 49 -11.49 1.40 -4.21
N VAL A 50 -11.39 2.47 -3.45
CA VAL A 50 -12.04 2.60 -2.15
C VAL A 50 -13.34 3.36 -2.33
N PHE A 51 -14.40 2.61 -2.63
CA PHE A 51 -15.75 3.17 -2.77
C PHE A 51 -16.42 3.47 -1.42
N GLU A 52 -15.91 2.86 -0.35
CA GLU A 52 -16.46 2.94 1.01
C GLU A 52 -16.03 4.20 1.77
N ILE A 53 -14.83 4.71 1.47
CA ILE A 53 -14.21 5.85 2.14
C ILE A 53 -14.53 7.08 1.33
N ARG A 54 -15.13 8.09 1.97
CA ARG A 54 -15.49 9.36 1.32
C ARG A 54 -14.49 10.44 1.66
N THR A 55 -13.96 10.43 2.87
CA THR A 55 -12.92 11.34 3.34
C THR A 55 -11.77 10.57 3.97
N THR A 56 -10.63 11.21 4.17
CA THR A 56 -9.47 10.59 4.83
C THR A 56 -9.73 10.24 6.30
N GLU A 57 -10.79 10.75 6.91
CA GLU A 57 -11.19 10.44 8.28
C GLU A 57 -11.78 9.03 8.40
N ASP A 58 -12.34 8.51 7.31
CA ASP A 58 -12.87 7.14 7.25
C ASP A 58 -11.74 6.08 7.16
N LEU A 59 -10.50 6.50 6.88
CA LEU A 59 -9.28 5.66 6.92
C LEU A 59 -8.85 5.36 8.36
N THR A 60 -9.71 4.69 9.12
CA THR A 60 -9.46 4.36 10.53
C THR A 60 -8.60 3.11 10.69
N GLU A 61 -7.97 2.94 11.87
CA GLU A 61 -7.26 1.70 12.21
C GLU A 61 -8.19 0.48 12.17
N ALA A 62 -9.45 0.64 12.59
CA ALA A 62 -10.44 -0.43 12.52
C ALA A 62 -10.72 -0.86 11.06
N TRP A 63 -10.90 0.09 10.15
CA TRP A 63 -11.06 -0.20 8.73
C TRP A 63 -9.81 -0.86 8.14
N LEU A 64 -8.61 -0.38 8.51
CA LEU A 64 -7.36 -1.00 8.09
C LEU A 64 -7.26 -2.45 8.59
N GLN A 65 -7.58 -2.72 9.86
CA GLN A 65 -7.58 -4.07 10.41
C GLN A 65 -8.63 -4.97 9.75
N GLU A 66 -9.81 -4.44 9.40
CA GLU A 66 -10.84 -5.18 8.66
C GLU A 66 -10.32 -5.59 7.27
N LYS A 67 -9.82 -4.63 6.48
CA LYS A 67 -9.29 -4.94 5.14
C LYS A 67 -8.05 -5.82 5.19
N LEU A 68 -7.22 -5.66 6.22
CA LEU A 68 -6.03 -6.48 6.42
C LEU A 68 -6.30 -7.82 7.13
N SER A 69 -7.52 -8.04 7.64
CA SER A 69 -7.86 -9.26 8.42
C SER A 69 -7.74 -10.54 7.59
N PHE A 70 -7.89 -10.42 6.27
CA PHE A 70 -7.72 -11.52 5.32
C PHE A 70 -6.27 -12.02 5.21
N PHE A 71 -5.27 -11.25 5.68
CA PHE A 71 -3.85 -11.53 5.50
C PHE A 71 -3.12 -11.96 6.78
N ARG A 72 -3.86 -12.30 7.85
CA ARG A 72 -3.29 -12.87 9.08
C ARG A 72 -2.99 -14.36 8.96
#